data_AF-A0A969FKE0-F1
#
_entry.id   AF-A0A969FKE0-F1
#
_cell.length_a   1.000
_cell.length_b   1.000
_cell.length_c   1.000
_cell.angle_alpha   90.00
_cell.angle_beta   90.00
_cell.angle_gamma   90.00
#
_symmetry.space_group_name_H-M   'P 1'
#
loop_
_entity.id
_entity.type
_entity.pdbx_description
1 polymer ?
#
loop_
_entity_poly.entity_id
_entity_poly.type
_entity_poly.pdbx_seq_one_letter_code
_entity_poly.pdbx_strand_id
1 'polypeptide(L)'
;MDSDSPAFYTYLRDVHQRYATSDDGKVADYIPELALAKPEWFGLCVITKGGQCFEVGDSRQLFSIQSIAKAFVYGLALEDCGREYVNSHVSVEPTGEAFNAIILDEVTNRPYNHYRCYDALSPNA
;
A
#
# COMPACT_ATOMS: atom_id res chain seq x y z
N MET A 1 9.58 -20.57 24.04
CA MET A 1 10.27 -19.29 24.31
C MET A 1 11.23 -19.08 23.16
N ASP A 2 10.98 -18.04 22.38
CA ASP A 2 11.40 -17.84 20.99
C ASP A 2 12.92 -17.68 20.83
N SER A 3 13.58 -18.74 20.35
CA SER A 3 15.00 -18.69 19.96
C SER A 3 15.25 -17.87 18.69
N ASP A 4 14.22 -17.58 17.90
CA ASP A 4 14.36 -17.01 16.54
C ASP A 4 14.25 -15.49 16.50
N SER A 5 13.74 -14.88 17.57
CA SER A 5 13.55 -13.42 17.68
C SER A 5 14.87 -12.62 17.49
N PRO A 6 16.01 -13.02 18.08
CA PRO A 6 17.28 -12.30 17.88
C PRO A 6 17.84 -12.43 16.46
N ALA A 7 17.70 -13.60 15.83
CA ALA A 7 18.18 -13.84 14.47
C ALA A 7 17.34 -13.05 13.45
N PHE A 8 16.02 -13.05 13.62
CA PHE A 8 15.11 -12.28 12.76
C PHE A 8 15.33 -10.78 12.88
N TYR A 9 15.48 -10.26 14.11
CA TYR A 9 15.80 -8.84 14.32
C TYR A 9 17.13 -8.45 13.67
N THR A 10 18.15 -9.31 13.79
CA THR A 10 19.46 -9.08 13.14
C THR A 10 19.31 -9.02 11.62
N TYR A 11 18.58 -9.95 11.03
CA TYR A 11 18.30 -9.95 9.61
C TYR A 11 17.57 -8.68 9.15
N LEU A 12 16.55 -8.24 9.90
CA LEU A 12 15.81 -7.01 9.60
C LEU A 12 16.72 -5.78 9.61
N ARG A 13 17.66 -5.73 10.56
CA ARG A 13 18.66 -4.67 10.65
C ARG A 13 19.64 -4.70 9.47
N ASP A 14 20.09 -5.88 9.06
CA ASP A 14 21.00 -6.03 7.92
C ASP A 14 20.33 -5.60 6.61
N VAL A 15 19.04 -5.94 6.43
CA VAL A 15 18.23 -5.44 5.29
C VAL A 15 18.09 -3.93 5.34
N HIS A 16 17.75 -3.35 6.51
CA HIS A 16 17.64 -1.91 6.67
C HIS A 16 18.96 -1.22 6.29
N GLN A 17 20.09 -1.65 6.86
CA GLN A 17 21.41 -1.07 6.58
C GLN A 17 21.80 -1.17 5.11
N ARG A 18 21.46 -2.28 4.44
CA ARG A 18 21.77 -2.49 3.03
C ARG A 18 21.09 -1.46 2.11
N TYR A 19 19.90 -0.99 2.47
CA TYR A 19 19.09 -0.10 1.62
C TYR A 19 18.93 1.31 2.17
N ALA A 20 19.36 1.59 3.40
CA ALA A 20 19.21 2.91 4.04
C ALA A 20 19.94 4.05 3.32
N THR A 21 20.93 3.75 2.47
CA THR A 21 21.66 4.75 1.68
C THR A 21 21.15 4.85 0.23
N SER A 22 20.07 4.16 -0.13
CA SER A 22 19.47 4.27 -1.46
C SER A 22 18.71 5.59 -1.52
N ASP A 23 19.15 6.52 -2.35
CA ASP A 23 18.58 7.86 -2.50
C ASP A 23 17.86 8.06 -3.86
N ASP A 24 17.62 6.98 -4.57
CA ASP A 24 16.86 6.96 -5.81
C ASP A 24 15.39 7.39 -5.61
N GLY A 25 14.82 8.04 -6.62
CA GLY A 25 13.41 8.45 -6.66
C GLY A 25 13.18 9.91 -6.30
N LYS A 26 11.90 10.28 -6.14
CA LYS A 26 11.49 11.65 -5.79
C LYS A 26 10.32 11.59 -4.80
N VAL A 27 10.38 12.40 -3.75
CA VAL A 27 9.24 12.61 -2.84
C VAL A 27 8.06 13.16 -3.64
N ALA A 28 6.87 12.57 -3.42
CA ALA A 28 5.64 13.02 -4.03
C ALA A 28 5.27 14.43 -3.53
N ASP A 29 5.04 15.35 -4.45
CA ASP A 29 4.81 16.77 -4.17
C ASP A 29 3.50 17.32 -4.75
N TYR A 30 2.66 16.46 -5.36
CA TYR A 30 1.36 16.86 -5.92
C TYR A 30 0.29 17.14 -4.85
N ILE A 31 0.50 16.68 -3.60
CA ILE A 31 -0.27 17.06 -2.40
C ILE A 31 0.73 17.74 -1.45
N PRO A 32 0.47 18.99 -1.01
CA PRO A 32 1.41 19.75 -0.17
C PRO A 32 1.90 19.02 1.09
N GLU A 33 1.02 18.26 1.73
CA GLU A 33 1.33 17.51 2.94
C GLU A 33 2.30 16.33 2.68
N LEU A 34 2.32 15.77 1.46
CA LEU A 34 3.26 14.72 1.09
C LEU A 34 4.67 15.25 0.90
N ALA A 35 4.82 16.50 0.47
CA ALA A 35 6.12 17.16 0.30
C ALA A 35 6.86 17.38 1.63
N LEU A 36 6.19 17.22 2.77
CA LEU A 36 6.79 17.28 4.10
C LEU A 36 7.62 16.03 4.44
N ALA A 37 7.46 14.94 3.68
CA ALA A 37 8.25 13.73 3.87
C ALA A 37 9.72 13.97 3.53
N LYS A 38 10.62 13.46 4.38
CA LYS A 38 12.05 13.57 4.12
C LYS A 38 12.57 12.37 3.32
N PRO A 39 13.39 12.58 2.27
CA PRO A 39 13.92 11.49 1.45
C PRO A 39 14.69 10.43 2.24
N GLU A 40 15.31 10.82 3.37
CA GLU A 40 16.07 9.92 4.24
C GLU A 40 15.22 9.02 5.14
N TRP A 41 13.89 9.23 5.20
CA TRP A 41 13.03 8.41 6.06
C TRP A 41 12.94 6.98 5.53
N PHE A 42 13.43 6.03 6.34
CA PHE A 42 13.39 4.63 6.00
C PHE A 42 13.19 3.76 7.24
N GLY A 43 12.07 3.05 7.29
CA GLY A 43 11.68 2.22 8.43
C GLY A 43 11.09 0.88 8.00
N LEU A 44 11.35 -0.16 8.78
CA LEU A 44 10.80 -1.50 8.64
C LEU A 44 10.04 -1.87 9.91
N CYS A 45 8.83 -2.42 9.76
CA CYS A 45 8.03 -2.95 10.86
C CYS A 45 7.42 -4.28 10.44
N VAL A 46 7.63 -5.33 11.24
CA VAL A 46 7.05 -6.65 11.04
C VAL A 46 6.33 -7.09 12.30
N ILE A 47 5.05 -7.45 12.14
CA ILE A 47 4.23 -8.02 13.21
C ILE A 47 3.88 -9.46 12.84
N THR A 48 4.27 -10.41 13.69
CA THR A 48 3.96 -11.83 13.48
C THR A 48 2.53 -12.15 13.92
N LYS A 49 1.98 -13.30 13.47
CA LYS A 49 0.69 -13.81 13.96
C LYS A 49 0.67 -13.99 15.49
N GLY A 50 1.83 -14.23 16.10
CA GLY A 50 1.98 -14.32 17.56
C GLY A 50 2.00 -12.98 18.28
N GLY A 51 1.91 -11.84 17.57
CA GLY A 51 1.93 -10.50 18.14
C GLY A 51 3.33 -9.97 18.45
N GLN A 52 4.40 -10.66 18.05
CA GLN A 52 5.76 -10.14 18.17
C GLN A 52 5.96 -9.01 17.16
N CYS A 53 6.52 -7.90 17.64
CA CYS A 53 6.80 -6.71 16.83
C CYS A 53 8.31 -6.53 16.69
N PHE A 54 8.78 -6.41 15.45
CA PHE A 54 10.17 -6.14 15.11
C PHE A 54 10.24 -4.84 14.31
N GLU A 55 11.01 -3.87 14.80
CA GLU A 55 11.08 -2.53 14.26
C GLU A 55 12.54 -2.10 14.06
N VAL A 56 12.85 -1.49 12.91
CA VAL A 56 14.16 -0.90 12.60
C VAL A 56 13.96 0.40 11.83
N GLY A 57 14.77 1.42 12.13
CA GLY A 57 14.74 2.71 11.42
C GLY A 57 13.55 3.58 11.83
N ASP A 58 13.04 4.38 10.90
CA ASP A 58 11.97 5.36 11.13
C ASP A 58 10.56 4.71 11.16
N SER A 59 10.42 3.51 11.74
CA SER A 59 9.18 2.70 11.72
C SER A 59 7.98 3.38 12.38
N ARG A 60 8.22 4.41 13.21
CA ARG A 60 7.21 5.14 13.98
C ARG A 60 6.91 6.53 13.42
N GLN A 61 7.54 6.89 12.31
CA GLN A 61 7.22 8.13 11.60
C GLN A 61 5.82 8.03 11.01
N LEU A 62 4.97 9.01 11.31
CA LEU A 62 3.62 9.05 10.77
C LEU A 62 3.65 9.53 9.32
N PHE A 63 2.88 8.85 8.46
CA PHE A 63 2.68 9.21 7.06
C PHE A 63 1.25 8.84 6.62
N SER A 64 0.82 9.40 5.49
CA SER A 64 -0.50 9.07 4.93
C SER A 64 -0.51 7.67 4.32
N ILE A 65 -1.51 6.86 4.64
CA ILE A 65 -1.61 5.48 4.12
C ILE A 65 -1.92 5.42 2.61
N GLN A 66 -2.41 6.50 1.99
CA GLN A 66 -2.65 6.58 0.55
C GLN A 66 -3.39 5.34 0.01
N SER A 67 -2.96 4.76 -1.11
CA SER A 67 -3.59 3.59 -1.72
C SER A 67 -3.64 2.33 -0.84
N ILE A 68 -2.86 2.25 0.24
CA ILE A 68 -2.98 1.15 1.21
C ILE A 68 -4.40 1.14 1.81
N ALA A 69 -5.05 2.30 1.93
CA ALA A 69 -6.44 2.42 2.40
C ALA A 69 -7.44 1.56 1.61
N LYS A 70 -7.19 1.32 0.31
CA LYS A 70 -8.11 0.59 -0.58
C LYS A 70 -8.34 -0.85 -0.11
N ALA A 71 -7.32 -1.50 0.46
CA ALA A 71 -7.45 -2.86 0.99
C ALA A 71 -8.44 -2.90 2.16
N PHE A 72 -8.36 -1.92 3.07
CA PHE A 72 -9.24 -1.83 4.23
C PHE A 72 -10.67 -1.46 3.83
N VAL A 73 -10.83 -0.47 2.95
CA VAL A 73 -12.13 -0.05 2.43
C VAL A 73 -12.82 -1.19 1.68
N TYR A 74 -12.07 -1.95 0.87
CA TYR A 74 -12.61 -3.12 0.18
C TYR A 74 -13.04 -4.23 1.17
N GLY A 75 -12.23 -4.50 2.19
CA GLY A 75 -12.60 -5.44 3.26
C GLY A 75 -13.91 -5.05 3.97
N LEU A 76 -14.04 -3.76 4.31
CA LEU A 76 -15.26 -3.23 4.93
C LEU A 76 -16.47 -3.34 3.99
N ALA A 77 -16.32 -3.01 2.71
CA ALA A 77 -17.41 -3.13 1.74
C ALA A 77 -17.88 -4.59 1.59
N LEU A 78 -16.96 -5.56 1.62
CA LEU A 78 -17.29 -6.98 1.60
C LEU A 78 -18.07 -7.42 2.85
N GLU A 79 -17.70 -6.91 4.02
CA GLU A 79 -18.38 -7.18 5.29
C GLU A 79 -19.80 -6.59 5.30
N ASP A 80 -19.95 -5.33 4.87
CA ASP A 80 -21.21 -4.60 4.94
C ASP A 80 -22.22 -5.01 3.85
N CYS A 81 -21.74 -5.26 2.62
CA CYS A 81 -22.60 -5.43 1.45
C CYS A 81 -22.60 -6.85 0.89
N GLY A 82 -21.70 -7.72 1.35
CA GLY A 82 -21.52 -9.05 0.81
C GLY A 82 -20.76 -9.07 -0.53
N ARG A 83 -20.14 -10.21 -0.81
CA ARG A 83 -19.22 -10.36 -1.95
C ARG A 83 -19.91 -10.21 -3.29
N GLU A 84 -21.10 -10.78 -3.45
CA GLU A 84 -21.83 -10.75 -4.73
C GLU A 84 -22.16 -9.31 -5.14
N TYR A 85 -22.58 -8.47 -4.18
CA TYR A 85 -22.88 -7.07 -4.44
C TYR A 85 -21.61 -6.28 -4.79
N VAL A 86 -20.54 -6.43 -4.00
CA VAL A 86 -19.28 -5.71 -4.24
C VAL A 86 -18.66 -6.10 -5.58
N ASN A 87 -18.65 -7.39 -5.90
CA ASN A 87 -18.14 -7.90 -7.18
C ASN A 87 -18.99 -7.47 -8.38
N SER A 88 -20.25 -7.05 -8.15
CA SER A 88 -21.09 -6.45 -9.18
C SER A 88 -20.74 -4.98 -9.47
N HIS A 89 -19.82 -4.38 -8.71
CA HIS A 89 -19.37 -3.00 -8.90
C HIS A 89 -17.88 -2.92 -9.20
N VAL A 90 -17.07 -3.85 -8.67
CA VAL A 90 -15.61 -3.85 -8.82
C VAL A 90 -15.13 -5.28 -9.04
N SER A 91 -14.39 -5.53 -10.12
CA SER A 91 -13.81 -6.83 -10.43
C SER A 91 -12.53 -7.08 -9.62
N VAL A 92 -11.94 -8.29 -9.74
CA VAL A 92 -10.73 -8.72 -9.01
C VAL A 92 -9.58 -9.14 -9.94
N GLU A 93 -9.70 -8.90 -11.24
CA GLU A 93 -8.76 -9.39 -12.23
C GLU A 93 -7.57 -8.44 -12.43
N PRO A 94 -6.32 -8.95 -12.46
CA PRO A 94 -5.16 -8.16 -12.84
C PRO A 94 -5.19 -7.89 -14.35
N THR A 95 -5.08 -6.63 -14.76
CA THR A 95 -5.30 -6.24 -16.16
C THR A 95 -4.08 -6.22 -17.07
N GLY A 96 -2.88 -6.51 -16.57
CA GLY A 96 -1.63 -6.38 -17.36
C GLY A 96 -1.25 -4.94 -17.75
N GLU A 97 -2.17 -3.98 -17.62
CA GLU A 97 -2.03 -2.57 -17.99
C GLU A 97 -1.57 -1.68 -16.82
N ALA A 98 -1.08 -0.47 -17.14
CA ALA A 98 -0.60 0.52 -16.16
C ALA A 98 -1.62 0.82 -15.05
N PHE A 99 -1.16 0.89 -13.80
CA PHE A 99 -1.98 0.95 -12.57
C PHE A 99 -2.95 2.14 -12.49
N ASN A 100 -2.64 3.26 -13.15
CA ASN A 100 -3.42 4.49 -13.19
C ASN A 100 -4.23 4.65 -14.49
N ALA A 101 -4.25 3.65 -15.38
CA ALA A 101 -5.02 3.76 -16.60
C ALA A 101 -6.52 3.73 -16.26
N ILE A 102 -7.28 4.72 -16.74
CA ILE A 102 -8.75 4.73 -16.67
C ILE A 102 -9.23 3.80 -17.77
N ILE A 103 -9.29 2.51 -17.46
CA ILE A 103 -9.82 1.48 -18.36
C ILE A 103 -10.90 0.75 -17.56
N LEU A 104 -12.12 0.86 -18.03
CA LEU A 104 -13.26 0.10 -17.56
C LEU A 104 -13.43 -1.10 -18.48
N ASP A 105 -13.91 -2.20 -17.94
CA ASP A 105 -14.30 -3.34 -18.76
C ASP A 105 -15.38 -2.92 -19.77
N GLU A 106 -15.12 -3.09 -21.08
CA GLU A 106 -15.99 -2.54 -22.14
C GLU A 106 -17.41 -3.12 -22.14
N VAL A 107 -17.60 -4.29 -21.52
CA VAL A 107 -18.90 -4.99 -21.46
C VAL A 107 -19.66 -4.64 -20.18
N THR A 108 -18.96 -4.58 -19.05
CA THR A 108 -19.56 -4.40 -17.72
C THR A 108 -19.46 -2.97 -17.19
N ASN A 109 -18.63 -2.13 -17.82
CA ASN A 109 -18.26 -0.78 -17.41
C ASN A 109 -17.71 -0.69 -15.98
N ARG A 110 -17.07 -1.77 -15.51
CA ARG A 110 -16.54 -1.88 -14.15
C ARG A 110 -15.04 -1.67 -14.13
N PRO A 111 -14.51 -1.10 -13.03
CA PRO A 111 -13.11 -1.25 -12.67
C PRO A 111 -12.69 -2.71 -12.65
N TYR A 112 -11.59 -3.04 -13.33
CA TYR A 112 -11.09 -4.42 -13.34
C TYR A 112 -10.55 -4.90 -11.98
N ASN A 113 -10.10 -3.97 -11.12
CA ASN A 113 -9.61 -4.28 -9.78
C ASN A 113 -9.77 -3.07 -8.82
N HIS A 114 -10.12 -3.35 -7.55
CA HIS A 114 -10.25 -2.37 -6.46
C HIS A 114 -8.94 -1.68 -6.06
N TYR A 115 -7.78 -2.19 -6.48
CA TYR A 115 -6.50 -1.53 -6.21
C TYR A 115 -6.20 -0.33 -7.10
N ARG A 116 -6.85 -0.19 -8.27
CA ARG A 116 -6.53 0.91 -9.20
C ARG A 116 -6.89 2.28 -8.65
N CYS A 117 -6.06 3.27 -8.97
CA CYS A 117 -6.38 4.68 -8.75
C CYS A 117 -7.06 5.21 -10.01
N TYR A 118 -8.38 5.32 -9.98
CA TYR A 118 -9.11 6.14 -10.91
C TYR A 118 -9.08 7.55 -10.35
N ASP A 119 -8.25 8.42 -10.92
CA ASP A 119 -8.30 9.84 -10.59
C ASP A 119 -9.66 10.39 -11.04
N ALA A 120 -10.57 10.59 -10.09
CA ALA A 120 -11.80 11.36 -10.28
C ALA A 120 -11.53 12.86 -10.52
N LEU A 121 -10.25 13.26 -10.62
CA LEU A 121 -9.78 14.61 -10.91
C LEU A 121 -9.25 14.76 -12.35
N SER A 122 -9.39 13.73 -13.19
CA SER A 122 -9.16 13.90 -14.64
C SER A 122 -10.26 14.80 -15.21
N PRO A 123 -9.95 15.91 -15.90
CA PRO A 123 -10.95 16.86 -16.43
C PRO A 123 -11.92 16.27 -17.47
N ASN A 124 -11.73 15.01 -17.85
CA ASN A 124 -12.49 14.32 -18.89
C ASN A 124 -13.17 13.02 -18.39
N ALA A 125 -13.50 12.93 -17.09
CA ALA A 125 -14.46 11.96 -16.60
C ALA A 125 -15.90 12.50 -16.73
#